data_AF-A0A353ZUZ0-F1
#
_entry.id   AF-A0A353ZUZ0-F1
#
_cell.length_a   1.000
_cell.length_b   1.000
_cell.length_c   1.000
_cell.angle_alpha   90.00
_cell.angle_beta   90.00
_cell.angle_gamma   90.00
#
_symmetry.space_group_name_H-M   'P 1'
#
loop_
_entity.id
_entity.type
_entity.pdbx_description
1 polymer ?
#
loop_
_entity_poly.entity_id
_entity_poly.type
_entity_poly.pdbx_seq_one_letter_code
_entity_poly.pdbx_strand_id
1 'polypeptide(L)'
;MFDSDALFELAADPAEAVGFAEMATLPLDELMAADWAEALRPVDGQLRGVLTFLAAEVAAGHQVLPSPSNVLRAFRQPLADVKVLVVGQDPYPTPGHAVGLSFAVDA
;
A
#
# COMPACT_ATOMS: atom_id res chain seq x y z
N MET A 1 -12.55 -0.31 -27.36
CA MET A 1 -12.62 0.81 -26.42
C MET A 1 -13.53 0.33 -25.32
N PHE A 2 -12.95 -0.28 -24.27
CA PHE A 2 -13.71 -0.75 -23.13
C PHE A 2 -13.84 0.43 -22.19
N ASP A 3 -15.07 0.90 -22.00
CA ASP A 3 -15.39 1.84 -20.92
C ASP A 3 -15.16 1.12 -19.60
N SER A 4 -14.43 1.75 -18.69
CA SER A 4 -14.15 1.20 -17.37
C SER A 4 -15.43 1.23 -16.53
N ASP A 5 -16.07 0.07 -16.35
CA ASP A 5 -17.22 -0.15 -15.47
C ASP A 5 -16.82 -0.20 -13.98
N ALA A 6 -15.71 0.46 -13.61
CA ALA A 6 -15.24 0.50 -12.24
C ALA A 6 -16.24 1.28 -11.38
N LEU A 7 -16.82 0.60 -10.39
CA LEU A 7 -17.72 1.19 -9.37
C LEU A 7 -17.06 2.34 -8.58
N PHE A 8 -15.74 2.47 -8.65
CA PHE A 8 -14.95 3.53 -8.03
C PHE A 8 -13.84 3.98 -8.98
N GLU A 9 -13.72 5.29 -9.20
CA GLU A 9 -12.54 5.85 -9.86
C GLU A 9 -11.33 5.70 -8.94
N LEU A 10 -10.51 4.68 -9.21
CA LEU A 10 -9.20 4.55 -8.61
C LEU A 10 -8.27 5.51 -9.37
N ALA A 11 -7.95 6.64 -8.75
CA ALA A 11 -6.97 7.57 -9.31
C ALA A 11 -5.70 6.80 -9.75
N ALA A 12 -5.28 7.02 -11.00
CA ALA A 12 -4.03 6.49 -11.52
C ALA A 12 -2.86 7.06 -10.70
N ASP A 13 -1.98 6.18 -10.24
CA ASP A 13 -0.96 6.44 -9.23
C ASP A 13 0.15 7.34 -9.82
N PRO A 14 0.36 8.58 -9.32
CA PRO A 14 1.45 9.45 -9.79
C PRO A 14 2.83 9.04 -9.25
N ALA A 15 3.01 7.78 -8.83
CA ALA A 15 4.21 7.31 -8.16
C ALA A 15 4.89 6.15 -8.93
N GLU A 16 5.43 6.45 -10.10
CA GLU A 16 6.78 5.91 -10.34
C GLU A 16 7.73 6.59 -9.33
N ALA A 17 8.54 5.78 -8.64
CA ALA A 17 9.86 6.10 -8.07
C ALA A 17 10.09 6.01 -6.54
N VAL A 18 9.13 5.65 -5.68
CA VAL A 18 9.47 5.43 -4.25
C VAL A 18 9.64 3.93 -3.94
N GLY A 19 10.87 3.51 -3.65
CA GLY A 19 11.19 2.12 -3.26
C GLY A 19 10.95 1.86 -1.77
N PHE A 20 10.86 0.59 -1.36
CA PHE A 20 10.66 0.23 0.07
C PHE A 20 11.71 0.85 1.02
N ALA A 21 12.96 0.98 0.56
CA ALA A 21 14.04 1.59 1.35
C ALA A 21 13.77 3.08 1.64
N GLU A 22 13.24 3.80 0.66
CA GLU A 22 12.88 5.21 0.81
C GLU A 22 11.65 5.36 1.70
N MET A 23 10.61 4.54 1.45
CA MET A 23 9.40 4.50 2.30
C MET A 23 9.73 4.27 3.78
N ALA A 24 10.74 3.45 4.10
CA ALA A 24 11.14 3.18 5.47
C ALA A 24 11.66 4.44 6.22
N THR A 25 12.00 5.50 5.49
CA THR A 25 12.56 6.75 6.03
C THR A 25 11.62 7.94 5.96
N LEU A 26 10.63 7.92 5.06
CA LEU A 26 9.68 9.01 4.90
C LEU A 26 8.82 9.24 6.17
N PRO A 27 8.34 10.48 6.38
CA PRO A 27 7.28 10.76 7.34
C PRO A 27 6.02 9.92 7.05
N LEU A 28 5.31 9.47 8.07
CA LEU A 28 4.13 8.62 7.88
C LEU A 28 3.01 9.34 7.11
N ASP A 29 2.84 10.64 7.32
CA ASP A 29 1.85 11.49 6.64
C ASP A 29 2.17 11.72 5.15
N GLU A 30 3.36 11.35 4.67
CA GLU A 30 3.67 11.26 3.24
C GLU A 30 3.31 9.88 2.64
N LEU A 31 3.09 8.86 3.47
CA LEU A 31 2.79 7.49 3.06
C LEU A 31 1.30 7.14 3.13
N MET A 32 0.54 7.84 3.98
CA MET A 32 -0.87 7.55 4.29
C MET A 32 -1.61 8.82 4.71
N ALA A 33 -2.94 8.72 4.90
CA ALA A 33 -3.71 9.86 5.42
C ALA A 33 -3.24 10.27 6.82
N ALA A 34 -3.32 11.57 7.14
CA ALA A 34 -2.80 12.12 8.39
C ALA A 34 -3.41 11.49 9.65
N ASP A 35 -4.69 11.12 9.61
CA ASP A 35 -5.37 10.46 10.71
C ASP A 35 -4.95 8.99 10.90
N TRP A 36 -4.59 8.30 9.81
CA TRP A 36 -3.89 7.01 9.88
C TRP A 36 -2.48 7.14 10.43
N ALA A 37 -1.73 8.17 10.02
CA ALA A 37 -0.37 8.42 10.51
C ALA A 37 -0.36 8.65 12.03
N GLU A 38 -1.34 9.40 12.55
CA GLU A 38 -1.54 9.56 13.99
C GLU A 38 -1.87 8.22 14.66
N ALA A 39 -2.84 7.48 14.12
CA ALA A 39 -3.29 6.21 14.70
C ALA A 39 -2.19 5.14 14.74
N LEU A 40 -1.30 5.12 13.74
CA LEU A 40 -0.19 4.16 13.64
C LEU A 40 1.10 4.61 14.31
N ARG A 41 1.16 5.83 14.86
CA ARG A 41 2.33 6.36 15.59
C ARG A 41 2.89 5.39 16.66
N PRO A 42 2.08 4.67 17.47
CA PRO A 42 2.61 3.74 18.46
C PRO A 42 3.38 2.54 17.87
N VAL A 43 3.18 2.24 16.59
CA VAL A 43 3.79 1.09 15.89
C VAL A 43 4.73 1.52 14.75
N ASP A 44 5.07 2.81 14.64
CA ASP A 44 5.94 3.34 13.56
C ASP A 44 7.25 2.55 13.42
N GLY A 45 7.91 2.25 14.54
CA GLY A 45 9.13 1.44 14.54
C GLY A 45 8.95 0.03 13.96
N GLN A 46 7.79 -0.60 14.19
CA GLN A 46 7.47 -1.92 13.63
C GLN A 46 7.19 -1.82 12.13
N LEU A 47 6.43 -0.81 11.71
CA LEU A 47 6.15 -0.54 10.30
C LEU A 47 7.44 -0.29 9.50
N ARG A 48 8.34 0.55 10.03
CA ARG A 48 9.67 0.79 9.44
C ARG A 48 10.51 -0.48 9.37
N GLY A 49 10.42 -1.34 10.39
CA GLY A 49 11.06 -2.65 10.39
C GLY A 49 10.56 -3.54 9.24
N VAL A 50 9.24 -3.58 9.02
CA VAL A 50 8.64 -4.32 7.89
C VAL A 50 9.09 -3.74 6.55
N LEU A 51 9.03 -2.43 6.36
CA LEU A 51 9.49 -1.79 5.10
C LEU A 51 10.97 -2.05 4.82
N THR A 52 11.81 -2.00 5.87
CA THR A 52 13.24 -2.33 5.75
C THR A 52 13.47 -3.78 5.37
N PHE A 53 12.71 -4.71 5.95
CA PHE A 53 12.73 -6.11 5.56
C PHE A 53 12.36 -6.30 4.08
N LEU A 54 11.27 -5.69 3.62
CA LEU A 54 10.85 -5.76 2.20
C LEU A 54 11.91 -5.17 1.26
N ALA A 55 12.58 -4.09 1.66
CA ALA A 55 13.69 -3.51 0.90
C ALA A 55 14.87 -4.49 0.75
N ALA A 56 15.20 -5.23 1.82
CA ALA A 56 16.25 -6.24 1.78
C ALA A 56 15.88 -7.43 0.89
N GLU A 57 14.62 -7.89 0.93
CA GLU A 57 14.12 -8.96 0.05
C GLU A 57 14.23 -8.56 -1.43
N VAL A 58 13.81 -7.34 -1.79
CA VAL A 58 13.96 -6.82 -3.16
C VAL A 58 15.44 -6.72 -3.56
N ALA A 59 16.31 -6.25 -2.65
CA ALA A 59 17.75 -6.17 -2.91
C ALA A 59 18.40 -7.56 -3.08
N ALA A 60 17.85 -8.60 -2.45
CA ALA A 60 18.24 -9.99 -2.62
C ALA A 60 17.70 -10.62 -3.92
N GLY A 61 16.91 -9.89 -4.70
CA GLY A 61 16.33 -10.35 -5.96
C GLY A 61 15.02 -11.11 -5.80
N HIS A 62 14.40 -11.10 -4.62
CA HIS A 62 13.07 -11.67 -4.42
C HIS A 62 11.99 -10.73 -4.97
N GLN A 63 10.94 -11.32 -5.55
CA GLN A 63 9.77 -10.57 -5.97
C GLN A 63 8.84 -10.35 -4.77
N VAL A 64 8.52 -9.09 -4.50
CA VAL A 64 7.55 -8.68 -3.47
C VAL A 64 6.30 -8.15 -4.15
N LEU A 65 5.12 -8.55 -3.64
CA LEU A 65 3.82 -8.08 -4.08
C LEU A 65 3.03 -7.49 -2.88
N PRO A 66 2.23 -6.43 -3.08
CA PRO A 66 2.16 -5.60 -4.29
C PRO A 66 3.40 -4.71 -4.45
N SER A 67 3.42 -3.87 -5.49
CA SER A 67 4.47 -2.86 -5.66
C SER A 67 4.62 -1.94 -4.42
N PRO A 68 5.79 -1.32 -4.20
CA PRO A 68 5.99 -0.36 -3.12
C PRO A 68 4.90 0.72 -3.05
N SER A 69 4.50 1.27 -4.20
CA SER A 69 3.45 2.29 -4.27
C SER A 69 2.10 1.79 -3.75
N ASN A 70 1.83 0.49 -3.86
CA ASN A 70 0.55 -0.11 -3.48
C ASN A 70 0.56 -0.75 -2.09
N VAL A 71 1.71 -1.00 -1.46
CA VAL A 71 1.78 -1.79 -0.21
C VAL A 71 1.02 -1.14 0.96
N LEU A 72 0.95 0.20 1.01
CA LEU A 72 0.22 0.97 2.03
C LEU A 72 -1.05 1.63 1.48
N ARG A 73 -1.50 1.26 0.27
CA ARG A 73 -2.59 1.96 -0.44
C ARG A 73 -3.88 2.05 0.37
N ALA A 74 -4.23 1.01 1.13
CA ALA A 74 -5.43 1.00 1.98
C ALA A 74 -5.48 2.16 3.00
N PHE A 75 -4.32 2.66 3.44
CA PHE A 75 -4.22 3.74 4.43
C PHE A 75 -4.29 5.14 3.80
N ARG A 76 -4.40 5.25 2.47
CA ARG A 76 -4.60 6.55 1.80
C ARG A 76 -6.03 7.07 1.96
N GLN A 77 -7.00 6.20 2.20
CA GLN A 77 -8.37 6.61 2.55
C GLN A 77 -8.37 7.19 3.97
N PRO A 78 -8.85 8.43 4.20
CA PRO A 78 -8.94 9.00 5.54
C PRO A 78 -9.67 8.07 6.52
N LEU A 79 -9.04 7.81 7.67
CA LEU A 79 -9.57 6.94 8.72
C LEU A 79 -10.94 7.44 9.21
N ALA A 80 -11.13 8.77 9.30
CA ALA A 80 -12.38 9.37 9.74
C ALA A 80 -13.60 9.01 8.85
N ASP A 81 -13.38 8.68 7.58
CA ASP A 81 -14.43 8.29 6.63
C ASP A 81 -14.70 6.77 6.62
N VAL A 82 -13.85 5.98 7.29
CA VAL A 82 -13.98 4.51 7.32
C VAL A 82 -15.13 4.10 8.23
N LYS A 83 -16.10 3.38 7.66
CA LYS A 83 -17.26 2.82 8.38
C LYS A 83 -17.21 1.30 8.53
N VAL A 84 -16.55 0.63 7.59
CA VAL A 84 -16.46 -0.84 7.52
C VAL A 84 -15.02 -1.21 7.21
N LEU A 85 -14.49 -2.18 7.95
CA LEU A 85 -13.20 -2.79 7.69
C LEU A 85 -13.38 -4.20 7.16
N VAL A 86 -12.81 -4.48 5.99
CA VAL A 86 -12.70 -5.82 5.42
C VAL A 86 -11.24 -6.24 5.53
N VAL A 87 -10.99 -7.42 6.12
CA VAL A 87 -9.64 -7.95 6.34
C VAL A 87 -9.45 -9.22 5.53
N GLY A 88 -8.50 -9.21 4.60
CA GLY A 88 -7.98 -10.41 3.94
C GLY A 88 -6.80 -11.01 4.69
N GLN A 89 -6.28 -12.15 4.23
CA GLN A 89 -5.10 -12.79 4.81
C GLN A 89 -3.80 -12.14 4.30
N ASP A 90 -3.60 -12.17 2.99
CA ASP A 90 -2.41 -11.69 2.30
C ASP A 90 -2.78 -11.24 0.87
N PRO A 91 -1.91 -10.48 0.18
CA PRO A 91 -2.15 -10.09 -1.21
C PRO A 91 -2.25 -11.31 -2.14
N TYR A 92 -2.93 -11.16 -3.29
CA TYR A 92 -2.93 -12.20 -4.31
C TYR A 92 -1.49 -12.60 -4.70
N PRO A 93 -1.17 -13.91 -4.79
CA PRO A 93 0.20 -14.35 -5.08
C PRO A 93 0.58 -14.18 -6.56
N THR A 94 -0.42 -13.99 -7.43
CA THR A 94 -0.20 -13.82 -8.87
C THR A 94 0.27 -12.40 -9.17
N PRO A 95 1.43 -12.21 -9.82
CA PRO A 95 1.89 -10.90 -10.27
C PRO A 95 0.83 -10.18 -11.10
N GLY A 96 0.62 -8.89 -10.81
CA GLY A 96 -0.39 -8.06 -11.48
C GLY A 96 -1.79 -8.09 -10.83
N HIS A 97 -2.09 -9.04 -9.94
CA HIS A 97 -3.41 -9.08 -9.29
C HIS A 97 -3.47 -8.21 -8.02
N ALA A 98 -2.40 -8.20 -7.21
CA ALA A 98 -2.39 -7.47 -5.95
C ALA A 98 -2.23 -5.96 -6.19
N VAL A 99 -3.27 -5.18 -5.86
CA VAL A 99 -3.30 -3.71 -6.03
C VAL A 99 -3.30 -2.92 -4.73
N GLY A 100 -3.00 -3.56 -3.59
CA GLY A 100 -2.92 -2.89 -2.28
C GLY A 100 -4.24 -2.70 -1.53
N LEU A 101 -5.35 -3.27 -2.04
CA LEU A 101 -6.66 -3.31 -1.40
C LEU A 101 -7.14 -4.77 -1.37
N SER A 102 -7.58 -5.27 -0.21
CA SER A 102 -7.97 -6.67 -0.07
C SER A 102 -9.11 -7.04 -1.04
N PHE A 103 -8.96 -8.18 -1.74
CA PHE A 103 -9.88 -8.72 -2.74
C PHE A 103 -10.06 -7.89 -4.03
N ALA A 104 -9.42 -6.72 -4.14
CA ALA A 104 -9.43 -5.93 -5.36
C ALA A 104 -8.35 -6.41 -6.33
N VAL A 105 -8.63 -6.27 -7.62
CA VAL A 105 -7.69 -6.49 -8.74
C VAL A 105 -7.78 -5.29 -9.68
N ASP A 106 -6.76 -5.10 -10.52
CA ASP A 106 -6.85 -4.16 -11.64
C ASP A 106 -7.70 -4.76 -12.77
N ALA A 107 -8.33 -3.90 -13.58
CA ALA A 107 -9.23 -4.32 -14.66
C ALA A 107 -8.49 -4.71 -15.96
#